data_AF-A0A831P2B8-F1
#
_entry.id   AF-A0A831P2B8-F1
#
_cell.length_a   1.000
_cell.length_b   1.000
_cell.length_c   1.000
_cell.angle_alpha   90.00
_cell.angle_beta   90.00
_cell.angle_gamma   90.00
#
_symmetry.space_group_name_H-M   'P 1'
#
loop_
_entity.id
_entity.type
_entity.pdbx_description
1 polymer ?
#
loop_
_entity_poly.entity_id
_entity_poly.type
_entity_poly.pdbx_seq_one_letter_code
_entity_poly.pdbx_strand_id
1 'polypeptide(L)'
;MAVFALFYLERNVGLGFSDEGFLWYGTWRTSLGEVPLRDFQSYDPGRYYWGVAWSYLFGNGIIALRLSNTIFQLLGFYLGLLALSRVVRTWPAFLISSVILLLWMYPRHKLFEPSIAMAAVYFMLILVEKPSSLRYFIGGVFVGAVAFFGRNHGVYAFLAFLTLMIYLFFRERKSIQVITKQFGFWCVGILIGYSPMLFMLMLIPEYGVSFI
;
A
#
# COMPACT_ATOMS: atom_id res chain seq x y z
N MET A 1 -0.91 7.36 -18.56
CA MET A 1 -0.92 8.71 -19.16
C MET A 1 -1.48 9.76 -18.19
N ALA A 2 -2.70 9.63 -17.68
CA ALA A 2 -3.31 10.64 -16.78
C ALA A 2 -2.52 10.92 -15.48
N VAL A 3 -2.06 9.88 -14.77
CA VAL A 3 -1.24 10.02 -13.54
C VAL A 3 0.05 10.81 -13.80
N PHE A 4 0.76 10.52 -14.89
CA PHE A 4 1.97 11.25 -15.26
C PHE A 4 1.69 12.68 -15.74
N ALA A 5 0.53 12.94 -16.36
CA ALA A 5 0.12 14.28 -16.72
C ALA A 5 -0.11 15.15 -15.47
N LEU A 6 -0.79 14.61 -14.45
CA LEU A 6 -0.95 15.29 -13.14
C LEU A 6 0.40 15.56 -12.49
N PHE A 7 1.30 14.56 -12.47
CA PHE A 7 2.66 14.76 -11.99
C PHE A 7 3.37 15.90 -12.73
N TYR A 8 3.30 15.95 -14.06
CA TYR A 8 3.96 17.00 -14.84
C TYR A 8 3.43 18.41 -14.51
N LEU A 9 2.13 18.53 -14.26
CA LEU A 9 1.49 19.79 -13.86
C LEU A 9 1.90 20.21 -12.43
N GLU A 10 2.04 19.25 -11.52
CA GLU A 10 2.24 19.53 -10.11
C GLU A 10 3.70 19.54 -9.65
N ARG A 11 4.62 18.95 -10.44
CA ARG A 11 6.02 18.71 -10.02
C ARG A 11 6.81 19.96 -9.64
N ASN A 12 6.41 21.13 -10.14
CA ASN A 12 7.09 22.41 -9.91
C ASN A 12 6.33 23.36 -8.98
N VAL A 13 5.19 22.92 -8.44
CA VAL A 13 4.46 23.69 -7.42
C VAL A 13 5.28 23.68 -6.13
N GLY A 14 5.24 24.77 -5.35
CA GLY A 14 6.03 24.96 -4.13
C GLY A 14 5.96 23.80 -3.13
N LEU A 15 6.96 23.74 -2.24
CA LEU A 15 7.07 22.70 -1.22
C LEU A 15 6.03 22.93 -0.11
N GLY A 16 5.21 21.91 0.18
CA GLY A 16 4.46 21.88 1.43
C GLY A 16 5.38 21.51 2.59
N PHE A 17 5.72 22.45 3.47
CA PHE A 17 6.65 22.19 4.58
C PHE A 17 6.15 21.20 5.64
N SER A 18 4.84 20.90 5.66
CA SER A 18 4.25 19.92 6.56
C SER A 18 4.48 18.49 6.07
N ASP A 19 3.45 17.82 5.55
CA ASP A 19 3.47 16.38 5.27
C ASP A 19 4.42 16.02 4.11
N GLU A 20 4.51 16.88 3.08
CA GLU A 20 5.40 16.67 1.92
C GLU A 20 6.89 16.84 2.32
N GLY A 21 7.21 17.90 3.08
CA GLY A 21 8.54 18.14 3.62
C GLY A 21 8.97 17.07 4.63
N PHE A 22 8.06 16.64 5.51
CA PHE A 22 8.33 15.58 6.49
C PHE A 22 8.63 14.23 5.82
N LEU A 23 7.87 13.87 4.78
CA LEU A 23 8.14 12.66 3.99
C LEU A 23 9.47 12.75 3.23
N TRP A 24 9.76 13.91 2.62
CA TRP A 24 11.03 14.15 1.92
C TRP A 24 12.22 14.06 2.87
N TYR A 25 12.17 14.76 3.99
CA TYR A 25 13.22 14.79 4.99
C TYR A 25 13.51 13.39 5.54
N GLY A 26 12.48 12.63 5.90
CA GLY A 26 12.66 11.26 6.36
C GLY A 26 13.23 10.34 5.29
N THR A 27 12.86 10.53 4.02
CA THR A 27 13.42 9.76 2.90
C THR A 27 14.91 10.07 2.73
N TRP A 28 15.28 11.34 2.81
CA TRP A 28 16.67 11.79 2.75
C TRP A 28 17.50 11.26 3.91
N ARG A 29 17.02 11.35 5.16
CA ARG A 29 17.70 10.77 6.33
C ARG A 29 17.88 9.26 6.18
N THR A 30 16.86 8.57 5.68
CA THR A 30 16.94 7.13 5.41
C THR A 30 17.96 6.78 4.33
N SER A 31 18.13 7.63 3.30
CA SER A 31 19.16 7.41 2.28
C SER A 31 20.59 7.64 2.79
N LEU A 32 20.75 8.33 3.92
CA LEU A 32 22.02 8.46 4.65
C LEU A 32 22.31 7.26 5.58
N GLY A 33 21.44 6.24 5.60
CA GLY A 33 21.61 5.04 6.42
C GLY A 33 20.93 5.10 7.78
N GLU A 34 20.19 6.17 8.07
CA GLU A 34 19.38 6.25 9.29
C GLU A 34 18.11 5.41 9.18
N VAL A 35 17.60 4.97 10.32
CA VAL A 35 16.47 4.06 10.42
C VAL A 35 15.22 4.82 10.91
N PRO A 36 14.13 4.87 10.12
CA PRO A 36 12.86 5.48 10.53
C PRO A 36 12.34 4.91 11.85
N LEU A 37 11.74 5.73 12.70
CA LEU A 37 11.29 5.46 14.07
C LEU A 37 12.42 5.35 15.10
N ARG A 38 13.58 4.81 14.74
CA ARG A 38 14.73 4.67 15.65
C ARG A 38 15.56 5.94 15.74
N ASP A 39 16.03 6.45 14.61
CA ASP A 39 17.02 7.52 14.56
C ASP A 39 16.38 8.91 14.42
N PHE A 40 15.12 8.95 13.98
CA PHE A 40 14.35 10.19 13.84
C PHE A 40 12.84 9.91 13.91
N GLN A 41 12.08 10.93 14.32
CA GLN A 41 10.62 10.88 14.31
C GLN A 41 10.11 10.73 12.88
N SER A 42 9.34 9.68 12.63
CA SER A 42 8.86 9.34 11.30
C SER A 42 7.49 8.66 11.34
N TYR A 43 6.88 8.46 10.18
CA TYR A 43 5.83 7.46 10.00
C TYR A 43 6.44 6.04 9.94
N ASP A 44 5.61 5.06 9.58
CA ASP A 44 6.07 3.69 9.38
C ASP A 44 7.14 3.57 8.28
N PRO A 45 8.10 2.63 8.38
CA PRO A 45 9.32 2.65 7.56
C PRO A 45 9.11 2.43 6.07
N GLY A 46 8.08 1.66 5.68
CA GLY A 46 7.90 1.21 4.30
C GLY A 46 7.83 2.33 3.28
N ARG A 47 7.19 3.46 3.63
CA ARG A 47 7.09 4.64 2.75
C ARG A 47 8.44 5.32 2.53
N TYR A 48 9.33 5.30 3.53
CA TYR A 48 10.68 5.88 3.41
C TYR A 48 11.61 4.97 2.61
N TYR A 49 11.62 3.67 2.88
CA TYR A 49 12.41 2.72 2.08
C TYR A 49 11.96 2.67 0.62
N TRP A 50 10.65 2.80 0.36
CA TRP A 50 10.13 3.01 -0.98
C TRP A 50 10.71 4.29 -1.62
N GLY A 51 10.65 5.42 -0.91
CA GLY A 51 11.25 6.68 -1.37
C GLY A 51 12.74 6.56 -1.66
N VAL A 52 13.49 5.88 -0.80
CA VAL A 52 14.94 5.68 -0.93
C VAL A 52 15.28 4.87 -2.19
N ALA A 53 14.52 3.80 -2.47
CA ALA A 53 14.74 2.97 -3.65
C ALA A 53 14.71 3.81 -4.95
N TRP A 54 13.80 4.78 -5.04
CA TRP A 54 13.72 5.70 -6.18
C TRP A 54 14.72 6.85 -6.11
N SER A 55 15.12 7.27 -4.91
CA SER A 55 16.16 8.30 -4.73
C SER A 55 17.52 7.86 -5.26
N TYR A 56 17.84 6.56 -5.22
CA TYR A 56 19.06 6.03 -5.84
C TYR A 56 19.07 6.17 -7.37
N LEU A 57 17.89 6.20 -8.00
CA LEU A 57 17.75 6.32 -9.46
C LEU A 57 17.61 7.78 -9.93
N PHE A 58 16.95 8.62 -9.13
CA PHE A 58 16.54 9.97 -9.55
C PHE A 58 17.13 11.10 -8.68
N GLY A 59 17.96 10.76 -7.70
CA GLY A 59 18.56 11.69 -6.75
C GLY A 59 17.71 11.97 -5.51
N ASN A 60 18.24 12.77 -4.59
CA ASN A 60 17.60 13.06 -3.29
C ASN A 60 16.69 14.30 -3.31
N GLY A 61 16.38 14.87 -4.48
CA GLY A 61 15.57 16.08 -4.60
C GLY A 61 14.08 15.84 -4.37
N ILE A 62 13.32 16.90 -4.11
CA ILE A 62 11.86 16.82 -3.95
C ILE A 62 11.15 16.23 -5.18
N ILE A 63 11.69 16.48 -6.39
CA ILE A 63 11.14 15.94 -7.64
C ILE A 63 11.24 14.40 -7.66
N ALA A 64 12.33 13.83 -7.14
CA ALA A 64 12.51 12.39 -7.07
C ALA A 64 11.51 11.75 -6.09
N LEU A 65 11.24 12.41 -4.94
CA LEU A 65 10.19 11.97 -4.03
C LEU A 65 8.81 12.02 -4.69
N ARG A 66 8.48 13.12 -5.38
CA ARG A 66 7.20 13.24 -6.08
C ARG A 66 7.05 12.15 -7.13
N LEU A 67 8.11 11.84 -7.87
CA LEU A 67 8.12 10.75 -8.84
C LEU A 67 7.92 9.38 -8.17
N SER A 68 8.60 9.12 -7.06
CA SER A 68 8.40 7.92 -6.22
C SER A 68 6.93 7.75 -5.81
N ASN A 69 6.31 8.81 -5.32
CA ASN A 69 4.89 8.80 -4.92
C ASN A 69 3.96 8.61 -6.11
N THR A 70 4.28 9.22 -7.27
CA THR A 70 3.55 9.02 -8.53
C THR A 70 3.62 7.58 -9.02
N ILE A 71 4.77 6.90 -8.85
CA ILE A 71 4.88 5.49 -9.20
C ILE A 71 4.00 4.63 -8.27
N PHE A 72 4.00 4.94 -6.97
CA PHE A 72 3.10 4.26 -6.02
C PHE A 72 1.62 4.51 -6.36
N GLN A 73 1.27 5.75 -6.71
CA GLN A 73 -0.05 6.14 -7.22
C GLN A 73 -0.44 5.36 -8.47
N LEU A 74 0.48 5.18 -9.41
CA LEU A 74 0.21 4.44 -10.64
C LEU A 74 -0.13 2.98 -10.35
N LEU A 75 0.55 2.34 -9.39
CA LEU A 75 0.23 0.98 -8.96
C LEU A 75 -1.17 0.90 -8.35
N GLY A 76 -1.48 1.76 -7.38
CA GLY A 76 -2.80 1.79 -6.74
C GLY A 76 -3.93 2.09 -7.72
N PHE A 77 -3.75 3.11 -8.55
CA PHE A 77 -4.72 3.51 -9.57
C PHE A 77 -4.94 2.41 -10.60
N TYR A 78 -3.88 1.76 -11.08
CA TYR A 78 -4.00 0.63 -12.01
C TYR A 78 -4.84 -0.52 -11.42
N LEU A 79 -4.58 -0.90 -10.16
CA LEU A 79 -5.37 -1.92 -9.48
C LEU A 79 -6.84 -1.47 -9.27
N GLY A 80 -7.05 -0.18 -8.98
CA GLY A 80 -8.38 0.42 -8.93
C GLY A 80 -9.13 0.31 -10.27
N LEU A 81 -8.46 0.58 -11.38
CA LEU A 81 -9.03 0.41 -12.72
C LEU A 81 -9.35 -1.05 -13.04
N LEU A 82 -8.50 -1.99 -12.64
CA LEU A 82 -8.78 -3.42 -12.80
C LEU A 82 -9.96 -3.89 -11.96
N ALA A 83 -10.18 -3.30 -10.78
CA ALA A 83 -11.38 -3.56 -9.97
C ALA A 83 -12.62 -2.96 -10.64
N LEU A 84 -12.52 -1.71 -11.09
CA LEU A 84 -13.59 -0.98 -11.78
C LEU A 84 -14.05 -1.73 -13.04
N SER A 85 -13.12 -2.29 -13.81
CA SER A 85 -13.41 -3.02 -15.05
C SER A 85 -14.21 -4.31 -14.84
N ARG A 86 -14.32 -4.81 -13.60
CA ARG A 86 -15.17 -5.98 -13.31
C ARG A 86 -16.64 -5.61 -13.15
N VAL A 87 -16.92 -4.38 -12.74
CA VAL A 87 -18.26 -3.91 -12.37
C VAL A 87 -18.85 -3.00 -13.46
N VAL A 88 -18.05 -2.10 -14.03
CA VAL A 88 -18.53 -1.12 -15.01
C VAL A 88 -18.36 -1.66 -16.43
N ARG A 89 -19.46 -1.66 -17.19
CA ARG A 89 -19.52 -2.29 -18.52
C ARG A 89 -19.56 -1.29 -19.68
N THR A 90 -19.94 -0.04 -19.44
CA THR A 90 -20.00 0.99 -20.48
C THR A 90 -18.77 1.89 -20.41
N TRP A 91 -18.24 2.23 -21.58
CA TRP A 91 -17.03 3.06 -21.67
C TRP A 91 -17.20 4.47 -21.05
N PRO A 92 -18.32 5.19 -21.22
CA PRO A 92 -18.51 6.49 -20.57
C PRO A 92 -18.52 6.41 -19.04
N ALA A 93 -19.23 5.43 -18.47
CA ALA A 93 -19.25 5.25 -17.02
C ALA A 93 -17.86 4.85 -16.49
N PHE A 94 -17.14 4.00 -17.22
CA PHE A 94 -15.78 3.62 -16.85
C PHE A 94 -14.85 4.84 -16.82
N LEU A 95 -14.93 5.71 -17.82
CA LEU A 95 -14.12 6.92 -17.90
C LEU A 95 -14.46 7.90 -16.76
N ILE A 96 -15.75 8.15 -16.50
CA ILE A 96 -16.19 9.02 -15.40
C ILE A 96 -15.70 8.48 -14.05
N SER A 97 -15.92 7.20 -13.78
CA SER A 97 -15.46 6.57 -12.53
C SER A 97 -13.93 6.58 -12.42
N SER A 98 -13.19 6.39 -13.51
CA SER A 98 -11.73 6.49 -13.54
C SER A 98 -11.25 7.90 -13.15
N VAL A 99 -11.93 8.94 -13.64
CA VAL A 99 -11.64 10.33 -13.28
C VAL A 99 -11.95 10.58 -11.80
N ILE A 100 -13.08 10.08 -11.29
CA ILE A 100 -13.42 10.20 -9.86
C ILE A 100 -12.35 9.53 -8.99
N LEU A 101 -11.88 8.33 -9.36
CA LEU A 101 -10.80 7.66 -8.65
C LEU A 101 -9.51 8.50 -8.67
N LEU A 102 -9.14 9.12 -9.80
CA LEU A 102 -7.98 10.00 -9.86
C LEU A 102 -8.11 11.22 -8.95
N LEU A 103 -9.28 11.88 -8.96
CA LEU A 103 -9.55 13.06 -8.14
C LEU A 103 -9.50 12.73 -6.64
N TRP A 104 -9.86 11.52 -6.25
CA TRP A 104 -9.78 11.05 -4.87
C TRP A 104 -8.33 10.91 -4.37
N MET A 105 -7.34 10.86 -5.26
CA MET A 105 -5.93 10.74 -4.89
C MET A 105 -5.26 12.10 -4.58
N TYR A 106 -6.05 13.15 -4.35
CA TYR A 106 -5.56 14.44 -3.89
C TYR A 106 -5.47 14.49 -2.35
N PRO A 107 -4.41 15.05 -1.74
CA PRO A 107 -3.25 15.73 -2.34
C PRO A 107 -2.06 14.80 -2.65
N ARG A 108 -1.16 15.23 -3.55
CA ARG A 108 0.00 14.46 -4.07
C ARG A 108 1.00 13.88 -3.06
N HIS A 109 0.99 14.35 -1.81
CA HIS A 109 1.88 13.85 -0.77
C HIS A 109 1.21 12.82 0.15
N LYS A 110 -0.06 12.48 -0.11
CA LYS A 110 -0.84 11.45 0.59
C LYS A 110 -1.27 10.33 -0.37
N LEU A 111 -0.37 9.96 -1.28
CA LEU A 111 -0.67 9.02 -2.36
C LEU A 111 -0.60 7.55 -1.91
N PHE A 112 0.00 7.24 -0.76
CA PHE A 112 0.07 5.87 -0.25
C PHE A 112 -1.32 5.38 0.17
N GLU A 113 -2.03 6.21 0.93
CA GLU A 113 -3.32 5.94 1.55
C GLU A 113 -4.40 5.51 0.53
N PRO A 114 -4.76 6.31 -0.50
CA PRO A 114 -5.77 5.93 -1.50
C PRO A 114 -5.28 4.79 -2.40
N SER A 115 -3.97 4.71 -2.67
CA SER A 115 -3.40 3.63 -3.49
C SER A 115 -3.55 2.28 -2.82
N ILE A 116 -3.24 2.21 -1.52
CA ILE A 116 -3.42 1.01 -0.70
C ILE A 116 -4.90 0.64 -0.63
N ALA A 117 -5.81 1.61 -0.47
CA ALA A 117 -7.24 1.34 -0.44
C ALA A 117 -7.74 0.73 -1.76
N MET A 118 -7.35 1.29 -2.90
CA MET A 118 -7.72 0.75 -4.22
C MET A 118 -7.12 -0.65 -4.46
N ALA A 119 -5.86 -0.85 -4.07
CA ALA A 119 -5.22 -2.15 -4.14
C ALA A 119 -5.94 -3.20 -3.27
N ALA A 120 -6.35 -2.82 -2.04
CA ALA A 120 -7.10 -3.68 -1.14
C ALA A 120 -8.41 -4.15 -1.78
N VAL A 121 -9.18 -3.22 -2.36
CA VAL A 121 -10.42 -3.54 -3.08
C VAL A 121 -10.17 -4.53 -4.22
N TYR A 122 -9.11 -4.35 -5.01
CA TYR A 122 -8.77 -5.28 -6.08
C TYR A 122 -8.44 -6.68 -5.55
N PHE A 123 -7.57 -6.79 -4.54
CA PHE A 123 -7.19 -8.09 -3.97
C PHE A 123 -8.38 -8.80 -3.29
N MET A 124 -9.26 -8.04 -2.64
CA MET A 124 -10.54 -8.55 -2.13
C MET A 124 -11.45 -9.03 -3.25
N LEU A 125 -11.56 -8.28 -4.34
CA LEU A 125 -12.41 -8.62 -5.48
C LEU A 125 -11.96 -9.93 -6.13
N ILE A 126 -10.67 -10.10 -6.41
CA ILE A 126 -10.18 -11.37 -6.95
C ILE A 126 -10.40 -12.51 -5.93
N LEU A 127 -10.31 -12.25 -4.62
CA LEU A 127 -10.61 -13.28 -3.63
C LEU A 127 -12.07 -13.72 -3.69
N VAL A 128 -13.01 -12.77 -3.82
CA VAL A 128 -14.46 -13.02 -3.94
C VAL A 128 -14.82 -13.78 -5.21
N GLU A 129 -14.20 -13.43 -6.34
CA GLU A 129 -14.52 -14.03 -7.64
C GLU A 129 -14.17 -15.51 -7.72
N LYS A 130 -13.07 -15.93 -7.10
CA LYS A 130 -12.65 -17.35 -7.09
C LYS A 130 -11.85 -17.65 -5.81
N PRO A 131 -12.54 -17.93 -4.70
CA PRO A 131 -11.89 -18.21 -3.43
C PRO A 131 -10.95 -19.43 -3.55
N SER A 132 -9.65 -19.23 -3.39
CA SER A 132 -8.65 -20.30 -3.49
C SER A 132 -7.47 -20.02 -2.57
N SER A 133 -6.79 -21.06 -2.07
CA SER A 133 -5.69 -20.92 -1.10
C SER A 133 -4.62 -19.93 -1.55
N LEU A 134 -4.29 -19.90 -2.84
CA LEU A 134 -3.34 -18.94 -3.39
C LEU A 134 -3.84 -17.49 -3.27
N ARG A 135 -5.14 -17.21 -3.50
CA ARG A 135 -5.70 -15.87 -3.35
C ARG A 135 -5.80 -15.44 -1.88
N TYR A 136 -6.04 -16.38 -0.96
CA TYR A 136 -5.91 -16.12 0.47
C TYR A 136 -4.47 -15.78 0.84
N PHE A 137 -3.50 -16.56 0.35
CA PHE A 137 -2.07 -16.28 0.56
C PHE A 137 -1.67 -14.89 0.03
N ILE A 138 -2.01 -14.56 -1.22
CA ILE A 138 -1.74 -13.25 -1.82
C ILE A 138 -2.39 -12.12 -1.02
N GLY A 139 -3.65 -12.29 -0.60
CA GLY A 139 -4.32 -11.33 0.28
C GLY A 139 -3.60 -11.14 1.61
N GLY A 140 -3.03 -12.21 2.17
CA GLY A 140 -2.21 -12.15 3.37
C GLY A 140 -0.92 -11.37 3.16
N VAL A 141 -0.18 -11.69 2.07
CA VAL A 141 1.03 -10.96 1.69
C VAL A 141 0.74 -9.47 1.52
N PHE A 142 -0.38 -9.13 0.89
CA PHE A 142 -0.82 -7.74 0.77
C PHE A 142 -1.08 -7.08 2.12
N VAL A 143 -1.83 -7.72 3.03
CA VAL A 143 -2.10 -7.19 4.39
C VAL A 143 -0.80 -6.95 5.16
N GLY A 144 0.13 -7.92 5.15
CA GLY A 144 1.43 -7.79 5.81
C GLY A 144 2.29 -6.68 5.20
N ALA A 145 2.37 -6.61 3.87
CA ALA A 145 3.14 -5.58 3.18
C ALA A 145 2.58 -4.18 3.48
N VAL A 146 1.26 -4.01 3.46
CA VAL A 146 0.62 -2.73 3.79
C VAL A 146 0.88 -2.30 5.23
N ALA A 147 0.90 -3.23 6.18
CA ALA A 147 1.25 -2.93 7.58
C ALA A 147 2.65 -2.34 7.73
N PHE A 148 3.59 -2.67 6.82
CA PHE A 148 4.92 -2.08 6.79
C PHE A 148 4.93 -0.62 6.29
N PHE A 149 4.01 -0.25 5.38
CA PHE A 149 3.85 1.13 4.88
C PHE A 149 3.02 2.02 5.82
N GLY A 150 2.09 1.41 6.55
CA GLY A 150 1.25 2.09 7.52
C GLY A 150 0.58 1.11 8.47
N ARG A 151 0.90 1.15 9.77
CA ARG A 151 0.30 0.27 10.79
C ARG A 151 -1.23 0.33 10.77
N ASN A 152 -1.78 1.55 10.70
CA ASN A 152 -3.23 1.77 10.60
C ASN A 152 -3.83 1.10 9.36
N HIS A 153 -3.18 1.23 8.19
CA HIS A 153 -3.65 0.58 6.97
C HIS A 153 -3.56 -0.94 7.04
N GLY A 154 -2.52 -1.48 7.70
CA GLY A 154 -2.39 -2.90 7.98
C GLY A 154 -3.57 -3.43 8.78
N VAL A 155 -3.95 -2.72 9.85
CA VAL A 155 -5.12 -3.07 10.67
C VAL A 155 -6.41 -2.98 9.86
N TYR A 156 -6.61 -1.91 9.09
CA TYR A 156 -7.82 -1.77 8.27
C TYR A 156 -7.92 -2.86 7.20
N ALA A 157 -6.82 -3.16 6.51
CA ALA A 157 -6.77 -4.24 5.53
C ALA A 157 -7.01 -5.60 6.20
N PHE A 158 -6.39 -5.87 7.36
CA PHE A 158 -6.62 -7.09 8.12
C PHE A 158 -8.10 -7.28 8.45
N LEU A 159 -8.76 -6.26 9.01
CA LEU A 159 -10.18 -6.32 9.37
C LEU A 159 -11.09 -6.47 8.14
N ALA A 160 -10.77 -5.78 7.04
CA ALA A 160 -11.53 -5.88 5.80
C ALA A 160 -11.44 -7.30 5.20
N PHE A 161 -10.23 -7.86 5.11
CA PHE A 161 -10.02 -9.22 4.62
C PHE A 161 -10.63 -10.26 5.57
N LEU A 162 -10.48 -10.11 6.88
CA LEU A 162 -11.08 -11.03 7.86
C LEU A 162 -12.61 -11.04 7.72
N THR A 163 -13.23 -9.87 7.63
CA THR A 163 -14.69 -9.74 7.43
C THR A 163 -15.12 -10.41 6.13
N LEU A 164 -14.37 -10.20 5.04
CA LEU A 164 -14.65 -10.84 3.76
C LEU A 164 -14.49 -12.36 3.82
N MET A 165 -13.48 -12.87 4.54
CA MET A 165 -13.27 -14.29 4.72
C MET A 165 -14.40 -14.94 5.52
N ILE A 166 -14.92 -14.26 6.54
CA ILE A 166 -16.12 -14.67 7.30
C ILE A 166 -17.34 -14.69 6.36
N TYR A 167 -17.53 -13.66 5.54
CA TYR A 167 -18.60 -13.63 4.54
C TYR A 167 -18.50 -14.80 3.55
N LEU A 168 -17.32 -15.07 3.00
CA LEU A 168 -17.08 -16.19 2.08
C LEU A 168 -17.26 -17.55 2.74
N PHE A 169 -17.00 -17.67 4.04
CA PHE A 169 -17.29 -18.89 4.79
C PHE A 169 -18.79 -19.22 4.74
N PHE A 170 -19.64 -18.25 5.10
CA PHE A 170 -21.09 -18.45 5.12
C PHE A 170 -21.67 -18.60 3.71
N ARG A 171 -21.20 -17.81 2.74
CA ARG A 171 -21.67 -17.85 1.35
C ARG A 171 -21.39 -19.19 0.68
N GLU A 172 -20.17 -19.70 0.80
CA GLU A 172 -19.72 -20.90 0.08
C GLU A 172 -20.01 -22.20 0.84
N ARG A 173 -20.54 -22.10 2.08
CA ARG A 173 -20.80 -23.26 2.98
C ARG A 173 -19.61 -24.23 3.07
N LYS A 174 -18.40 -23.67 3.15
CA LYS A 174 -17.16 -24.46 3.15
C LYS A 174 -17.07 -25.36 4.39
N SER A 175 -16.43 -26.52 4.24
CA SER A 175 -16.08 -27.36 5.38
C SER A 175 -15.02 -26.69 6.25
N ILE A 176 -15.03 -26.99 7.55
CA ILE A 176 -14.07 -26.45 8.52
C ILE A 176 -12.62 -26.65 8.08
N GLN A 177 -12.29 -27.82 7.53
CA GLN A 177 -10.95 -28.17 7.05
C GLN A 177 -10.46 -27.24 5.93
N VAL A 178 -11.33 -26.89 4.97
CA VAL A 178 -10.97 -26.00 3.86
C VAL A 178 -10.69 -24.58 4.37
N ILE A 179 -11.48 -24.11 5.35
CA ILE A 179 -11.32 -22.77 5.93
C ILE A 179 -10.06 -22.70 6.77
N THR A 180 -9.81 -23.66 7.64
CA THR A 180 -8.58 -23.71 8.44
C THR A 180 -7.35 -23.68 7.54
N LYS A 181 -7.36 -24.44 6.44
CA LYS A 181 -6.30 -24.40 5.43
C LYS A 181 -6.16 -23.01 4.80
N GLN A 182 -7.24 -22.42 4.31
CA GLN A 182 -7.23 -21.11 3.65
C GLN A 182 -6.81 -19.98 4.60
N PHE A 183 -7.28 -20.01 5.84
CA PHE A 183 -6.88 -19.11 6.91
C PHE A 183 -5.38 -19.27 7.23
N GLY A 184 -4.88 -20.50 7.32
CA GLY A 184 -3.45 -20.77 7.48
C GLY A 184 -2.60 -20.16 6.36
N PHE A 185 -3.01 -20.31 5.09
CA PHE A 185 -2.34 -19.65 3.96
C PHE A 185 -2.36 -18.13 4.07
N TRP A 186 -3.47 -17.53 4.51
CA TRP A 186 -3.56 -16.10 4.74
C TRP A 186 -2.61 -15.63 5.85
N CYS A 187 -2.55 -16.33 6.99
CA CYS A 187 -1.62 -16.03 8.08
C CYS A 187 -0.15 -16.13 7.64
N VAL A 188 0.22 -17.19 6.91
CA VAL A 188 1.58 -17.31 6.35
C VAL A 188 1.87 -16.16 5.39
N GLY A 189 0.89 -15.79 4.56
CA GLY A 189 1.00 -14.61 3.70
C GLY A 189 1.30 -13.34 4.49
N ILE A 190 0.56 -13.08 5.59
CA ILE A 190 0.79 -11.90 6.45
C ILE A 190 2.23 -11.88 6.97
N LEU A 191 2.72 -13.01 7.49
CA LEU A 191 4.10 -13.10 8.01
C LEU A 191 5.14 -12.81 6.93
N ILE A 192 4.94 -13.32 5.71
CA ILE A 192 5.82 -13.06 4.57
C ILE A 192 5.74 -11.59 4.15
N GLY A 193 4.55 -11.03 4.03
CA GLY A 193 4.36 -9.62 3.65
C GLY A 193 4.94 -8.65 4.68
N TYR A 194 4.82 -8.98 5.97
CA TYR A 194 5.33 -8.18 7.09
C TYR A 194 6.80 -8.50 7.43
N SER A 195 7.43 -9.43 6.71
CA SER A 195 8.82 -9.85 6.97
C SER A 195 9.84 -8.71 6.97
N PRO A 196 9.74 -7.62 6.18
CA PRO A 196 10.67 -6.51 6.29
C PRO A 196 10.67 -5.90 7.70
N MET A 197 9.49 -5.72 8.30
CA MET A 197 9.38 -5.21 9.67
C MET A 197 9.92 -6.21 10.69
N LEU A 198 9.64 -7.50 10.52
CA LEU A 198 10.16 -8.55 11.41
C LEU A 198 11.69 -8.58 11.38
N PHE A 199 12.30 -8.45 10.21
CA PHE A 199 13.75 -8.37 10.08
C PHE A 199 14.31 -7.10 10.74
N MET A 200 13.63 -5.95 10.61
CA MET A 200 14.05 -4.74 11.32
C MET A 200 14.02 -4.94 12.84
N LEU A 201 12.94 -5.52 13.38
CA LEU A 201 12.81 -5.80 14.81
C LEU A 201 13.87 -6.78 15.34
N MET A 202 14.30 -7.74 14.53
CA MET A 202 15.27 -8.75 14.93
C MET A 202 16.73 -8.30 14.76
N LEU A 203 17.03 -7.53 13.70
CA LEU A 203 18.40 -7.26 13.26
C LEU A 203 18.88 -5.86 13.60
N ILE A 204 17.98 -4.90 13.83
CA ILE A 204 18.35 -3.52 14.13
C ILE A 204 18.35 -3.34 15.65
N PRO A 205 19.51 -3.06 16.28
CA PRO A 205 19.57 -2.83 17.71
C PRO A 205 18.62 -1.71 18.14
N GLU A 206 17.97 -1.91 19.29
CA GLU A 206 17.06 -0.95 19.94
C GLU A 206 15.79 -0.60 19.14
N TYR A 207 15.61 -1.14 17.94
CA TYR A 207 14.46 -0.83 17.08
C TYR A 207 13.12 -1.17 17.74
N GLY A 208 13.05 -2.30 18.45
CA GLY A 208 11.86 -2.70 19.18
C GLY A 208 11.44 -1.72 20.29
N VAL A 209 12.40 -1.01 20.91
CA VAL A 209 12.12 0.01 21.93
C VAL A 209 11.53 1.25 21.28
N SER A 210 12.09 1.68 20.15
CA SER A 210 11.59 2.83 19.39
C SER A 210 10.27 2.58 18.65
N PHE A 211 9.89 1.31 18.47
CA PHE A 211 8.70 0.91 17.74
C PHE A 211 7.41 0.96 18.58
N ILE A 212 7.54 0.77 19.90
CA ILE A 212 6.45 0.77 20.89
C ILE A 212 6.08 2.21 21.25
#